data_AF-Q5NTA8-F1
#
_entry.id   AF-Q5NTA8-F1
#
_cell.length_a   1.000
_cell.length_b   1.000
_cell.length_c   1.000
_cell.angle_alpha   90.00
_cell.angle_beta   90.00
_cell.angle_gamma   90.00
#
_symmetry.space_group_name_H-M   'P 1'
#
loop_
_entity.id
_entity.type
_entity.pdbx_description
1 polymer ?
#
loop_
_entity_poly.entity_id
_entity_poly.type
_entity_poly.pdbx_seq_one_letter_code
_entity_poly.pdbx_strand_id
1 'polypeptide(L)'
;TGGQIATGIECCMRDYGISTEEAMTKFQEMAEAAWKDLNEGLLRPTPVSTEFLSRILNLARIVEVTYIHNLDGYTHPEKVLKPHINAPVV
;
A
#
# COMPACT_ATOMS: atom_id res chain seq x y z
N THR A 1 -20.97 -11.38 8.03
CA THR A 1 -21.01 -10.14 7.23
C THR A 1 -20.90 -8.96 8.19
N GLY A 2 -19.68 -8.48 8.43
CA GLY A 2 -19.47 -7.22 9.17
C GLY A 2 -19.82 -6.07 8.24
N GLY A 3 -21.00 -5.47 8.41
CA GLY A 3 -21.52 -4.45 7.50
C GLY A 3 -20.72 -3.16 7.59
N GLN A 4 -19.70 -2.99 6.74
CA GLN A 4 -19.13 -1.69 6.44
C GLN A 4 -20.02 -1.03 5.40
N ILE A 5 -20.55 0.16 5.72
CA ILE A 5 -21.55 0.86 4.90
C ILE A 5 -20.89 1.81 3.87
N ALA A 6 -19.56 1.95 3.89
CA ALA A 6 -18.82 2.85 2.99
C ALA A 6 -17.32 2.50 2.90
N THR A 7 -16.97 1.41 2.21
CA THR A 7 -15.57 1.13 1.85
C THR A 7 -15.09 2.04 0.73
N GLY A 8 -13.77 2.20 0.59
CA GLY A 8 -13.19 3.01 -0.50
C GLY A 8 -13.57 2.50 -1.90
N ILE A 9 -13.66 1.18 -2.07
CA ILE A 9 -14.09 0.55 -3.33
C ILE A 9 -15.57 0.88 -3.61
N GLU A 10 -16.46 0.75 -2.63
CA GLU A 10 -17.88 1.08 -2.80
C GLU A 10 -18.11 2.55 -3.12
N CYS A 11 -17.36 3.45 -2.46
CA CYS A 11 -17.39 4.88 -2.79
C CYS A 11 -16.95 5.11 -4.25
N CYS A 12 -15.86 4.47 -4.69
CA CYS A 12 -15.38 4.58 -6.07
C CYS A 12 -16.40 4.06 -7.09
N MET A 13 -16.97 2.88 -6.85
CA MET A 13 -18.01 2.30 -7.71
C MET A 13 -19.22 3.23 -7.82
N ARG A 14 -19.68 3.80 -6.70
CA ARG A 14 -20.82 4.72 -6.68
C ARG A 14 -20.50 6.03 -7.41
N ASP A 15 -19.35 6.61 -7.16
CA ASP A 15 -19.00 7.95 -7.66
C ASP A 15 -18.71 7.94 -9.17
N TYR A 16 -18.16 6.84 -9.70
CA TYR A 16 -17.82 6.69 -11.12
C TYR A 16 -18.80 5.81 -11.91
N GLY A 17 -19.71 5.09 -11.24
CA GLY A 17 -20.66 4.17 -11.90
C GLY A 17 -19.99 2.94 -12.51
N ILE A 18 -18.90 2.44 -11.90
CA ILE A 18 -18.02 1.39 -12.43
C ILE A 18 -18.13 0.08 -11.65
N SER A 19 -17.63 -1.01 -12.23
CA SER A 19 -17.57 -2.32 -11.58
C SER A 19 -16.55 -2.37 -10.42
N THR A 20 -16.63 -3.42 -9.59
CA THR A 20 -15.63 -3.66 -8.54
C THR A 20 -14.23 -3.82 -9.13
N GLU A 21 -14.10 -4.57 -10.22
CA GLU A 21 -12.82 -4.79 -10.92
C GLU A 21 -12.24 -3.48 -11.44
N GLU A 22 -13.05 -2.65 -12.08
CA GLU A 22 -12.64 -1.32 -12.55
C GLU A 22 -12.22 -0.41 -11.40
N ALA A 23 -12.95 -0.44 -10.27
CA ALA A 23 -12.57 0.27 -9.07
C ALA A 23 -11.24 -0.22 -8.49
N MET A 24 -10.99 -1.53 -8.44
CA MET A 24 -9.70 -2.07 -8.01
C MET A 24 -8.56 -1.66 -8.95
N THR A 25 -8.78 -1.71 -10.27
CA THR A 25 -7.81 -1.23 -11.27
C THR A 25 -7.48 0.24 -11.05
N LYS A 26 -8.48 1.08 -10.79
CA LYS A 26 -8.25 2.51 -10.50
C LYS A 26 -7.41 2.71 -9.23
N PHE A 27 -7.64 1.93 -8.18
CA PHE A 27 -6.82 1.98 -6.97
C PHE A 27 -5.38 1.52 -7.22
N GLN A 28 -5.20 0.49 -8.06
CA GLN A 28 -3.88 0.04 -8.49
C GLN A 28 -3.13 1.12 -9.27
N GLU A 29 -3.80 1.79 -10.22
CA GLU A 29 -3.23 2.93 -10.96
C GLU A 29 -2.82 4.08 -10.03
N MET A 30 -3.63 4.37 -9.00
CA MET A 30 -3.29 5.37 -7.98
C MET A 30 -2.06 4.96 -7.17
N ALA A 31 -1.94 3.69 -6.80
CA ALA A 31 -0.76 3.18 -6.10
C ALA A 31 0.51 3.26 -6.96
N GLU A 32 0.41 2.94 -8.26
CA GLU A 32 1.51 3.07 -9.22
C GLU A 32 1.94 4.52 -9.43
N ALA A 33 0.98 5.44 -9.52
CA ALA A 33 1.27 6.88 -9.57
C ALA A 33 1.98 7.35 -8.30
N ALA A 34 1.48 6.96 -7.11
CA ALA A 34 2.09 7.31 -5.84
C ALA A 34 3.53 6.78 -5.69
N TRP A 35 3.83 5.60 -6.25
CA TRP A 35 5.20 5.08 -6.32
C TRP A 35 6.11 5.92 -7.21
N LYS A 36 5.61 6.42 -8.34
CA LYS A 36 6.37 7.33 -9.21
C LYS A 36 6.65 8.66 -8.51
N ASP A 37 5.66 9.23 -7.86
CA ASP A 37 5.79 10.47 -7.08
C ASP A 37 6.82 10.32 -5.95
N LEU A 38 6.79 9.18 -5.25
CA LEU A 38 7.73 8.88 -4.18
C LEU A 38 9.18 8.74 -4.70
N ASN A 39 9.35 8.11 -5.87
CA ASN A 39 10.66 8.01 -6.53
C ASN A 39 11.17 9.39 -6.99
N GLU A 40 10.30 10.24 -7.54
CA GLU A 40 10.64 11.61 -7.91
C GLU A 40 11.06 12.44 -6.69
N GLY A 41 10.34 12.32 -5.57
CA GLY A 41 10.66 13.01 -4.31
C GLY A 41 12.00 12.60 -3.68
N LEU A 42 12.62 11.49 -4.12
CA LEU A 42 13.94 11.04 -3.69
C LEU A 42 15.08 11.59 -4.56
N LEU A 43 14.78 12.23 -5.70
CA LEU A 43 15.79 12.83 -6.57
C LEU A 43 16.41 14.08 -5.92
N ARG A 44 17.69 14.33 -6.23
CA ARG A 44 18.41 15.50 -5.72
C ARG A 44 18.11 16.74 -6.57
N PRO A 45 18.07 17.95 -5.96
CA PRO A 45 18.20 18.21 -4.52
C PRO A 45 16.93 17.81 -3.75
N THR A 46 17.10 17.19 -2.58
CA THR A 46 15.96 16.79 -1.75
C THR A 46 15.54 17.93 -0.82
N PRO A 47 14.23 18.09 -0.51
CA PRO A 47 13.74 19.17 0.33
C PRO A 47 14.09 19.02 1.81
N VAL A 48 14.38 17.79 2.24
CA VAL A 48 14.83 17.42 3.60
C VAL A 48 15.94 16.37 3.50
N SER A 49 16.53 15.99 4.63
CA SER A 49 17.53 14.90 4.69
C SER A 49 16.97 13.60 4.11
N THR A 50 17.80 12.88 3.37
CA THR A 50 17.50 11.55 2.82
C THR A 50 17.13 10.53 3.89
N GLU A 51 17.57 10.75 5.14
CA GLU A 51 17.19 9.90 6.28
C GLU A 51 15.69 9.97 6.56
N PHE A 52 15.08 11.17 6.53
CA PHE A 52 13.64 11.33 6.71
C PHE A 52 12.86 10.74 5.54
N LEU A 53 13.33 10.97 4.31
CA LEU A 53 12.69 10.41 3.11
C LEU A 53 12.74 8.88 3.10
N SER A 54 13.83 8.29 3.61
CA SER A 54 13.96 6.84 3.73
C SER A 54 12.92 6.22 4.67
N ARG A 55 12.48 6.96 5.71
CA ARG A 55 11.38 6.50 6.57
C ARG A 55 10.06 6.44 5.82
N ILE A 56 9.75 7.46 5.00
CA ILE A 56 8.54 7.50 4.17
C ILE A 56 8.55 6.38 3.13
N LEU A 57 9.67 6.21 2.42
CA LEU A 57 9.87 5.11 1.48
C LEU A 57 9.68 3.74 2.14
N ASN A 58 10.24 3.55 3.33
CA ASN A 58 10.10 2.27 4.03
C ASN A 58 8.68 2.01 4.53
N LEU A 59 7.89 3.05 4.84
CA LEU A 59 6.46 2.87 5.12
C LEU A 59 5.71 2.33 3.91
N ALA A 60 5.96 2.88 2.71
CA ALA A 60 5.36 2.37 1.47
C ALA A 60 5.73 0.90 1.22
N ARG A 61 7.01 0.54 1.41
CA ARG A 61 7.48 -0.85 1.31
C ARG A 61 6.83 -1.79 2.33
N ILE A 62 6.64 -1.33 3.57
CA ILE A 62 5.96 -2.12 4.61
C ILE A 62 4.53 -2.43 4.17
N VAL A 63 3.79 -1.47 3.60
CA VAL A 63 2.44 -1.72 3.09
C VAL A 63 2.47 -2.78 1.99
N GLU A 64 3.37 -2.67 1.02
CA GLU A 64 3.49 -3.64 -0.07
C GLU A 64 3.79 -5.06 0.41
N VAL A 65 4.71 -5.21 1.38
CA VAL A 65 5.05 -6.52 1.97
C VAL A 65 3.91 -7.05 2.84
N THR A 66 3.31 -6.21 3.68
CA THR A 66 2.30 -6.63 4.65
C THR A 66 1.00 -7.06 3.98
N TYR A 67 0.63 -6.41 2.88
CA TYR A 67 -0.60 -6.67 2.15
C TYR A 67 -0.39 -7.47 0.85
N ILE A 68 0.76 -8.14 0.74
CA ILE A 68 1.09 -8.98 -0.42
C ILE A 68 0.00 -10.03 -0.66
N HIS A 69 -0.25 -10.33 -1.94
CA HIS A 69 -1.30 -11.24 -2.39
C HIS A 69 -2.73 -10.84 -1.99
N ASN A 70 -2.98 -9.54 -1.73
CA ASN A 70 -4.27 -9.00 -1.30
C ASN A 70 -4.79 -9.62 0.01
N LEU A 71 -3.86 -9.94 0.93
CA LEU A 71 -4.19 -10.47 2.26
C LEU A 71 -3.92 -9.41 3.32
N ASP A 72 -4.76 -9.34 4.36
CA ASP A 72 -4.43 -8.55 5.56
C ASP A 72 -3.43 -9.32 6.43
N GLY A 73 -2.15 -9.21 6.07
CA GLY A 73 -1.04 -9.86 6.77
C GLY A 73 -0.69 -9.24 8.12
N TYR A 74 -1.29 -8.10 8.49
CA TYR A 74 -1.13 -7.53 9.82
C TYR A 74 -2.07 -8.20 10.82
N THR A 75 -3.36 -8.25 10.49
CA THR A 75 -4.37 -8.91 11.33
C THR A 75 -4.23 -10.44 11.30
N HIS A 76 -3.81 -11.01 10.16
CA HIS A 76 -3.62 -12.45 9.95
C HIS A 76 -2.16 -12.77 9.54
N PRO A 77 -1.22 -12.73 10.50
CA PRO A 77 0.21 -12.70 10.21
C PRO A 77 0.83 -14.02 9.78
N GLU A 78 0.10 -15.14 9.88
CA GLU A 78 0.65 -16.50 9.77
C GLU A 78 1.37 -16.75 8.45
N LYS A 79 0.85 -16.18 7.36
CA LYS A 79 1.34 -16.40 5.99
C LYS A 79 2.29 -15.32 5.48
N VAL A 80 2.26 -14.13 6.09
CA VAL A 80 2.99 -12.95 5.60
C VAL A 80 4.02 -12.50 6.63
N LEU A 81 3.61 -11.83 7.70
CA LEU A 81 4.55 -11.21 8.64
C LEU A 81 5.29 -12.22 9.54
N LYS A 82 4.65 -13.31 9.95
CA LYS A 82 5.25 -14.27 10.90
C LYS A 82 6.55 -14.91 10.36
N PRO A 83 6.62 -15.36 9.08
CA PRO A 83 7.88 -15.78 8.46
C PRO A 83 8.97 -14.70 8.49
N HIS A 84 8.62 -13.43 8.20
CA HIS A 84 9.59 -12.32 8.19
C HIS A 84 10.10 -11.97 9.59
N ILE A 85 9.24 -12.01 10.61
CA ILE A 85 9.62 -11.74 12.00
C ILE A 85 10.54 -12.83 12.58
N ASN A 86 10.25 -14.09 12.25
CA ASN A 86 11.02 -15.23 12.74
C ASN A 86 12.29 -15.50 11.91
N ALA A 87 12.48 -14.78 10.79
CA ALA A 87 13.69 -14.90 10.00
C ALA A 87 14.89 -14.48 10.86
N PRO A 88 15.96 -15.30 10.94
CA PRO A 88 17.17 -14.87 11.61
C PRO A 88 17.70 -13.63 10.89
N VAL A 89 17.88 -12.55 11.66
CA VAL A 89 18.58 -11.36 11.19
C VAL A 89 20.04 -11.75 11.08
N VAL A 90 20.49 -12.12 9.88
CA VAL A 90 21.91 -12.35 9.57
C VAL A 90 22.59 -11.02 9.32
#